data_AF-A0A8D2GBA6-F1
#
_entry.id   AF-A0A8D2GBA6-F1
#
_cell.length_a   1.000
_cell.length_b   1.000
_cell.length_c   1.000
_cell.angle_alpha   90.00
_cell.angle_beta   90.00
_cell.angle_gamma   90.00
#
_symmetry.space_group_name_H-M   'P 1'
#
loop_
_entity.id
_entity.type
_entity.pdbx_description
1 polymer ?
#
loop_
_entity_poly.entity_id
_entity_poly.type
_entity_poly.pdbx_seq_one_letter_code
_entity_poly.pdbx_strand_id
1 'polypeptide(L)'
;GAAEPSPLNRSIGNVQGNSHCVDCEIQNPNWASLNLGVLMCFKCSGIHRNLGTHLSQVQSLDLDNWPSRHIKVMFSIGNELANSVWEENHQGRTKPSVDSTREEKER
;
A
#
# COMPACT_ATOMS: atom_id res chain seq x y z
N GLY A 1 -22.49 9.82 -4.76
CA GLY A 1 -22.30 8.43 -4.34
C GLY A 1 -20.93 7.99 -4.82
N ALA A 2 -20.17 7.27 -4.00
CA ALA A 2 -18.87 6.74 -4.43
C ALA A 2 -19.07 5.77 -5.61
N ALA A 3 -18.19 5.81 -6.60
CA ALA A 3 -18.20 4.84 -7.69
C ALA A 3 -17.85 3.45 -7.14
N GLU A 4 -18.49 2.41 -7.68
CA GLU A 4 -18.16 1.02 -7.35
C GLU A 4 -16.72 0.69 -7.81
N PRO A 5 -15.92 -0.02 -6.99
CA PRO A 5 -14.57 -0.40 -7.38
C PRO A 5 -14.57 -1.31 -8.62
N SER A 6 -13.54 -1.19 -9.45
CA SER A 6 -13.40 -2.07 -10.61
C SER A 6 -13.20 -3.54 -10.18
N PRO A 7 -13.48 -4.54 -11.03
CA PRO A 7 -13.16 -5.95 -10.74
C PRO A 7 -11.68 -6.17 -10.41
N LEU A 8 -10.79 -5.40 -11.04
CA LEU A 8 -9.37 -5.42 -10.74
C LEU A 8 -9.09 -4.93 -9.32
N ASN A 9 -9.69 -3.81 -8.91
CA ASN A 9 -9.52 -3.24 -7.57
C ASN A 9 -9.95 -4.23 -6.49
N ARG A 10 -11.11 -4.87 -6.67
CA ARG A 10 -11.59 -5.94 -5.78
C ARG A 10 -10.61 -7.11 -5.71
N SER A 11 -10.07 -7.52 -6.87
CA SER A 11 -9.14 -8.65 -6.92
C SER A 11 -7.82 -8.34 -6.20
N ILE A 12 -7.28 -7.13 -6.38
CA ILE A 12 -6.07 -6.66 -5.67
C ILE A 12 -6.35 -6.54 -4.17
N GLY A 13 -7.52 -6.03 -3.76
CA GLY A 13 -7.91 -5.94 -2.35
C GLY A 13 -8.05 -7.30 -1.65
N ASN A 14 -8.30 -8.38 -2.40
CA ASN A 14 -8.41 -9.74 -1.88
C ASN A 14 -7.06 -10.47 -1.75
N VAL A 15 -5.95 -9.88 -2.22
CA VAL A 15 -4.61 -10.44 -1.99
C VAL A 15 -4.31 -10.40 -0.49
N GLN A 16 -3.56 -11.38 -0.01
CA GLN A 16 -3.29 -11.57 1.41
C GLN A 16 -2.63 -10.33 2.04
N GLY A 17 -3.21 -9.85 3.15
CA GLY A 17 -2.81 -8.62 3.84
C GLY A 17 -3.35 -7.31 3.23
N ASN A 18 -3.87 -7.31 1.99
CA ASN A 18 -4.29 -6.07 1.31
C ASN A 18 -5.59 -5.45 1.87
N SER A 19 -6.26 -6.10 2.82
CA SER A 19 -7.40 -5.52 3.53
C SER A 19 -7.00 -4.37 4.47
N HIS A 20 -5.71 -4.24 4.78
CA HIS A 20 -5.16 -3.21 5.68
C HIS A 20 -3.98 -2.52 5.02
N CYS A 21 -3.81 -1.22 5.29
CA CYS A 21 -2.67 -0.44 4.82
C CYS A 21 -1.35 -1.07 5.27
N VAL A 22 -0.43 -1.24 4.33
CA VAL A 22 0.87 -1.86 4.57
C VAL A 22 1.67 -1.17 5.68
N ASP A 23 1.50 0.14 5.90
CA ASP A 23 2.33 0.89 6.85
C ASP A 23 1.65 1.18 8.19
N CYS A 24 0.31 1.29 8.22
CA CYS A 24 -0.40 1.80 9.41
C CYS A 24 -1.68 1.04 9.79
N GLU A 25 -1.94 -0.09 9.13
CA GLU A 25 -3.04 -1.00 9.45
C GLU A 25 -4.46 -0.39 9.33
N ILE A 26 -4.62 0.76 8.67
CA ILE A 26 -5.98 1.28 8.41
C ILE A 26 -6.65 0.40 7.35
N GLN A 27 -7.91 0.04 7.58
CA GLN A 27 -8.68 -0.82 6.69
C GLN A 27 -8.95 -0.17 5.33
N ASN A 28 -9.18 -1.01 4.33
CA ASN A 28 -9.59 -0.64 2.97
C ASN A 28 -8.64 0.39 2.31
N PRO A 29 -7.32 0.13 2.25
CA PRO A 29 -6.39 0.98 1.52
C PRO A 29 -6.74 1.00 0.02
N ASN A 30 -6.75 2.18 -0.60
CA ASN A 30 -7.08 2.35 -2.04
C ASN A 30 -5.97 3.06 -2.84
N TRP A 31 -4.76 3.08 -2.30
CA TRP A 31 -3.55 3.50 -3.00
C TRP A 31 -2.56 2.35 -3.04
N ALA A 32 -1.65 2.37 -4.00
CA ALA A 32 -0.64 1.34 -4.14
C ALA A 32 0.72 1.91 -4.49
N SER A 33 1.76 1.15 -4.14
CA SER A 33 3.07 1.28 -4.74
C SER A 33 3.27 0.16 -5.75
N LEU A 34 3.28 0.50 -7.03
CA LEU A 34 3.22 -0.45 -8.14
C LEU A 34 4.46 -1.33 -8.26
N ASN A 35 5.62 -0.77 -7.96
CA ASN A 35 6.90 -1.49 -8.02
C ASN A 35 7.16 -2.31 -6.75
N LEU A 36 6.60 -1.89 -5.62
CA LEU A 36 6.71 -2.61 -4.34
C LEU A 36 5.63 -3.68 -4.17
N GLY A 37 4.52 -3.59 -4.90
CA GLY A 37 3.45 -4.59 -4.86
C GLY A 37 2.56 -4.52 -3.63
N VAL A 38 2.40 -3.33 -3.04
CA VAL A 38 1.71 -3.13 -1.75
C VAL A 38 0.56 -2.12 -1.85
N LEU A 39 -0.47 -2.33 -1.03
CA LEU A 39 -1.56 -1.38 -0.82
C LEU A 39 -1.36 -0.54 0.45
N MET A 40 -1.64 0.75 0.34
CA MET A 40 -1.52 1.73 1.42
C MET A 40 -2.69 2.70 1.41
N CYS A 41 -2.87 3.42 2.52
CA CYS A 41 -3.90 4.45 2.61
C CYS A 41 -3.47 5.76 1.96
N PHE A 42 -4.41 6.70 1.80
CA PHE A 42 -4.12 8.03 1.25
C PHE A 42 -3.03 8.79 2.02
N LYS A 43 -2.99 8.68 3.36
CA LYS A 43 -1.99 9.38 4.18
C LYS A 43 -0.57 8.83 3.91
N CYS A 44 -0.42 7.50 3.95
CA CYS A 44 0.88 6.86 3.70
C CYS A 44 1.32 6.99 2.25
N SER A 45 0.39 7.02 1.29
CA SER A 45 0.72 7.30 -0.11
C SER A 45 1.35 8.68 -0.31
N GLY A 46 0.93 9.68 0.49
CA GLY A 46 1.58 10.98 0.55
C GLY A 46 3.03 10.94 1.07
N ILE A 47 3.36 10.01 1.96
CA ILE A 47 4.74 9.80 2.45
C ILE A 47 5.57 9.12 1.36
N HIS A 48 5.04 8.04 0.76
CA HIS A 48 5.70 7.34 -0.35
C HIS A 48 5.99 8.24 -1.55
N ARG A 49 5.12 9.22 -1.84
CA ARG A 49 5.37 10.22 -2.89
C ARG A 49 6.61 11.07 -2.62
N ASN A 50 6.87 11.42 -1.36
CA ASN A 50 8.03 12.21 -0.97
C ASN A 50 9.35 11.44 -1.11
N LEU A 51 9.31 10.10 -1.09
CA LEU A 51 10.49 9.25 -1.34
C LEU A 51 10.96 9.35 -2.80
N GLY A 52 10.06 9.65 -3.74
CA GLY A 52 10.33 9.71 -5.17
C GLY A 52 10.13 8.38 -5.92
N THR A 53 9.92 8.49 -7.23
CA THR A 53 9.50 7.38 -8.12
C THR A 53 10.53 6.27 -8.30
N HIS A 54 11.80 6.55 -7.99
CA HIS A 54 12.87 5.56 -7.99
C HIS A 54 12.74 4.56 -6.83
N LEU A 55 12.04 4.95 -5.74
CA LEU A 55 11.77 4.09 -4.59
C LEU A 55 10.33 3.58 -4.60
N SER A 56 9.35 4.46 -4.81
CA SER A 56 7.93 4.11 -4.74
C SER A 56 7.12 4.75 -5.86
N GLN A 57 6.51 3.92 -6.71
CA GLN A 57 5.65 4.34 -7.82
C GLN A 57 4.19 4.35 -7.37
N VAL A 58 3.73 5.51 -6.88
CA VAL A 58 2.42 5.62 -6.21
C VAL A 58 1.28 5.86 -7.19
N GLN A 59 0.26 5.01 -7.15
CA GLN A 59 -0.95 5.06 -8.00
C GLN A 59 -2.23 4.85 -7.18
N SER A 60 -3.32 5.52 -7.54
CA SER A 60 -4.66 5.24 -6.99
C SER A 60 -5.26 4.01 -7.65
N LEU A 61 -6.02 3.22 -6.89
CA LEU A 61 -6.82 2.13 -7.46
C LEU A 61 -8.00 2.67 -8.26
N ASP A 62 -8.58 3.81 -7.85
CA ASP A 62 -9.85 4.30 -8.38
C ASP A 62 -9.68 5.32 -9.51
N LEU A 63 -8.56 6.03 -9.55
CA LEU A 63 -8.39 7.21 -10.41
C LEU A 63 -7.49 6.98 -11.63
N ASP A 64 -6.80 5.85 -11.70
CA ASP A 64 -5.67 5.68 -12.60
C ASP A 64 -5.74 4.40 -13.44
N ASN A 65 -5.11 4.42 -14.61
CA ASN A 65 -4.92 3.25 -15.46
C ASN A 65 -3.61 2.55 -15.13
N TRP A 66 -3.67 1.23 -14.94
CA TRP A 66 -2.53 0.44 -14.46
C TRP A 66 -1.86 -0.34 -15.59
N PRO A 67 -0.54 -0.25 -15.75
CA PRO A 67 0.18 -1.09 -16.71
C PRO A 67 0.10 -2.57 -16.30
N SER A 68 -0.20 -3.48 -17.23
CA SER A 68 -0.42 -4.91 -16.95
C SER A 68 0.73 -5.60 -16.22
N ARG A 69 1.98 -5.12 -16.42
CA ARG A 69 3.15 -5.64 -15.71
C ARG A 69 3.08 -5.43 -14.19
N HIS A 70 2.55 -4.31 -13.74
CA HIS A 70 2.47 -3.98 -12.31
C HIS A 70 1.31 -4.70 -11.62
N ILE A 71 0.25 -5.00 -12.36
CA ILE A 71 -0.85 -5.83 -11.85
C ILE A 71 -0.31 -7.17 -11.35
N LYS A 72 0.57 -7.83 -12.11
CA LYS A 72 1.19 -9.10 -11.69
C LYS A 72 2.01 -8.95 -10.42
N VAL A 73 2.75 -7.84 -10.27
CA VAL A 73 3.53 -7.57 -9.05
C VAL A 73 2.63 -7.49 -7.82
N MET A 74 1.47 -6.81 -7.92
CA MET A 74 0.51 -6.75 -6.81
C MET A 74 -0.03 -8.10 -6.39
N PHE A 75 -0.32 -9.00 -7.34
CA PHE A 75 -0.80 -10.35 -7.03
C PHE A 75 0.29 -11.26 -6.46
N SER A 76 1.55 -11.03 -6.83
CA SER A 76 2.67 -11.85 -6.36
C SER A 76 3.20 -11.44 -4.99
N ILE A 77 3.08 -10.16 -4.61
CA ILE A 77 3.62 -9.65 -3.35
C ILE A 77 2.50 -9.53 -2.32
N GLY A 78 1.70 -8.47 -2.37
CA GLY A 78 0.70 -8.20 -1.34
C GLY A 78 1.32 -7.82 0.00
N ASN A 79 0.51 -7.25 0.87
CA ASN A 79 1.00 -6.63 2.10
C ASN A 79 1.52 -7.64 3.13
N GLU A 80 0.97 -8.86 3.15
CA GLU A 80 1.48 -9.86 4.10
C GLU A 80 2.91 -10.27 3.77
N LEU A 81 3.19 -10.64 2.51
CA LEU A 81 4.54 -11.01 2.10
C LEU A 81 5.50 -9.83 2.24
N ALA A 82 5.07 -8.62 1.84
CA ALA A 82 5.86 -7.41 2.00
C ALA A 82 6.28 -7.18 3.47
N ASN A 83 5.34 -7.22 4.41
CA ASN A 83 5.64 -7.05 5.83
C ASN A 83 6.47 -8.21 6.39
N SER A 84 6.28 -9.44 5.92
CA SER A 84 7.12 -10.57 6.35
C SER A 84 8.60 -10.39 6.01
N VAL A 85 8.93 -9.54 5.03
CA VAL A 85 10.30 -9.23 4.62
C VAL A 85 10.79 -7.91 5.21
N TRP A 86 9.98 -6.85 5.12
CA TRP A 86 10.40 -5.49 5.49
C TRP A 86 10.20 -5.17 6.97
N GLU A 87 9.28 -5.85 7.66
CA GLU A 87 8.99 -5.63 9.09
C GLU A 87 9.56 -6.72 10.02
N GLU A 88 10.23 -7.74 9.47
CA GLU A 88 10.81 -8.85 10.24
C GLU A 88 11.78 -8.37 11.33
N ASN A 89 12.59 -7.35 11.02
CA ASN A 89 13.55 -6.76 11.94
C ASN A 89 13.34 -5.25 12.08
N HIS A 90 12.33 -4.88 12.86
CA HIS A 90 11.97 -3.51 13.16
C HIS A 90 12.90 -2.83 14.19
N GLN A 91 14.00 -3.45 14.62
CA GLN A 91 15.00 -2.88 15.56
C GLN A 91 14.38 -2.24 16.83
N GLY A 92 13.29 -2.83 17.34
CA GLY A 92 12.56 -2.31 18.50
C GLY A 92 11.61 -1.14 18.21
N ARG A 93 11.43 -0.74 16.95
CA ARG A 93 10.38 0.20 16.52
C ARG A 93 9.06 -0.54 16.41
N THR A 94 7.98 0.15 16.73
CA THR A 94 6.62 -0.37 16.57
C THR A 94 6.00 0.21 15.32
N LYS A 95 5.29 -0.62 14.57
CA LYS A 95 4.51 -0.18 13.43
C LYS A 95 3.53 0.94 13.84
N PRO A 96 3.47 2.06 13.09
CA PRO A 96 2.52 3.13 13.36
C PRO A 96 1.08 2.65 13.35
N SER A 97 0.22 3.30 14.15
CA SER A 97 -1.21 2.99 14.15
C SER A 97 -1.98 3.86 13.14
N VAL A 98 -3.28 3.60 13.01
CA VAL A 98 -4.19 4.42 12.21
C VAL A 98 -4.17 5.89 12.63
N ASP A 99 -4.02 6.13 13.94
CA ASP A 99 -4.07 7.44 14.59
C ASP A 99 -2.69 8.10 14.77
N SER A 100 -1.60 7.37 14.48
CA SER A 100 -0.25 7.95 14.52
C SER A 100 -0.13 9.18 13.64
N THR A 101 0.69 10.13 14.11
CA THR A 101 0.95 11.38 13.41
C THR A 101 1.66 11.11 12.08
N ARG A 102 1.73 12.13 11.22
CA ARG A 102 2.47 12.00 9.97
C ARG A 102 3.95 11.76 10.25
N GLU A 103 4.51 12.47 11.22
CA GLU A 103 5.91 12.41 11.61
C GLU A 103 6.27 11.04 12.20
N GLU A 104 5.34 10.38 12.91
CA GLU A 104 5.51 9.00 13.38
C GLU A 104 5.51 8.00 12.22
N LYS A 105 4.68 8.23 11.20
CA LYS A 105 4.60 7.37 9.99
C LYS A 105 5.77 7.55 9.04
N GLU A 106 6.55 8.63 9.16
CA GLU A 106 7.72 8.90 8.32
C GLU A 106 9.04 8.31 8.88
N ARG A 107 9.04 7.74 10.10
CA ARG A 107 10.23 7.21 10.80
C ARG A 107 10.47 5.73 10.56
#